data_AF-W7PZM1-F1
#
_entry.id   AF-W7PZM1-F1
#
_cell.length_a   1.000
_cell.length_b   1.000
_cell.length_c   1.000
_cell.angle_alpha   90.00
_cell.angle_beta   90.00
_cell.angle_gamma   90.00
#
_symmetry.space_group_name_H-M   'P 1'
#
loop_
_entity.id
_entity.type
_entity.pdbx_description
1 polymer ?
#
loop_
_entity_poly.entity_id
_entity_poly.type
_entity_poly.pdbx_seq_one_letter_code
_entity_poly.pdbx_strand_id
1 'polypeptide(L)' 'MWILRALERVGDHADNLAEYVIYLVKGLDIRHMDPDQIDEDALKRRG' A
#
# COMPACT_ATOMS: atom_id res chain seq x y z
N MET A 1 27.03 1.75 4.31
CA MET A 1 25.96 2.29 3.45
C MET A 1 25.09 1.23 2.74
N TRP A 2 25.28 -0.08 2.99
CA TRP A 2 24.52 -1.14 2.32
C TRP A 2 23.20 -1.50 3.01
N ILE A 3 23.19 -1.44 4.34
CA ILE A 3 22.03 -1.79 5.17
C ILE A 3 20.86 -0.83 4.89
N LEU A 4 21.11 0.48 4.85
CA LEU A 4 20.07 1.48 4.60
C LEU A 4 19.39 1.28 3.24
N ARG A 5 20.18 1.00 2.18
CA ARG A 5 19.65 0.74 0.83
C ARG A 5 18.91 -0.59 0.72
N ALA A 6 19.33 -1.59 1.49
CA ALA A 6 18.61 -2.86 1.57
C ALA A 6 17.26 -2.66 2.25
N LEU A 7 17.22 -1.86 3.32
CA LEU A 7 15.99 -1.55 4.05
C LEU A 7 15.01 -0.74 3.20
N GLU A 8 15.48 0.29 2.49
CA GLU A 8 14.68 1.08 1.53
C GLU A 8 13.98 0.16 0.53
N ARG A 9 14.72 -0.76 -0.10
CA ARG A 9 14.16 -1.72 -1.06
C ARG A 9 13.13 -2.68 -0.46
N VAL A 10 13.35 -3.10 0.80
CA VAL A 10 12.37 -3.93 1.51
C VAL A 10 11.10 -3.12 1.77
N GLY A 11 11.23 -1.84 2.12
CA GLY A 11 10.10 -0.90 2.23
C GLY A 11 9.34 -0.78 0.91
N ASP A 12 10.03 -0.47 -0.18
CA ASP A 12 9.41 -0.35 -1.51
C ASP A 12 8.66 -1.64 -1.89
N HIS A 13 9.23 -2.81 -1.59
CA HIS A 13 8.57 -4.08 -1.91
C HIS A 13 7.37 -4.37 -1.02
N ALA A 14 7.43 -3.99 0.26
CA ALA A 14 6.31 -4.11 1.18
C ALA A 14 5.13 -3.24 0.75
N ASP A 15 5.39 -2.01 0.30
CA ASP A 15 4.35 -1.11 -0.21
C ASP A 15 3.67 -1.69 -1.44
N ASN A 16 4.44 -2.12 -2.44
CA ASN A 16 3.91 -2.79 -3.64
C ASN A 16 3.02 -4.00 -3.31
N LEU A 17 3.41 -4.79 -2.30
CA LEU A 17 2.63 -5.96 -1.86
C LEU A 17 1.33 -5.53 -1.17
N ALA A 18 1.38 -4.52 -0.30
CA ALA A 18 0.21 -4.01 0.41
C ALA A 18 -0.84 -3.46 -0.56
N GLU A 19 -0.43 -2.70 -1.57
CA GLU A 19 -1.31 -2.19 -2.63
C GLU A 19 -2.02 -3.32 -3.39
N TYR A 20 -1.28 -4.39 -3.71
CA TYR A 20 -1.87 -5.56 -4.38
C TYR A 20 -2.90 -6.27 -3.49
N VAL A 21 -2.60 -6.45 -2.20
CA VAL A 21 -3.54 -7.06 -1.24
C VAL A 21 -4.80 -6.22 -1.08
N ILE A 22 -4.67 -4.89 -0.97
CA ILE A 22 -5.81 -3.98 -0.87
C ILE A 22 -6.69 -4.08 -2.13
N TYR A 23 -6.08 -4.07 -3.31
CA TYR A 23 -6.80 -4.26 -4.57
C TYR A 23 -7.56 -5.59 -4.59
N LEU A 24 -6.93 -6.69 -4.18
CA LEU A 24 -7.54 -8.01 -4.17
C LEU A 24 -8.72 -8.12 -3.19
N VAL A 25 -8.61 -7.51 -2.01
CA VAL A 25 -9.61 -7.65 -0.92
C VAL A 25 -10.74 -6.63 -1.04
N LYS A 26 -10.45 -5.42 -1.52
CA LYS A 26 -11.39 -4.29 -1.56
C LYS A 26 -11.87 -3.93 -2.96
N GLY A 27 -11.16 -4.37 -4.00
CA GLY A 27 -11.40 -3.92 -5.38
C GLY A 27 -10.99 -2.45 -5.61
N LEU A 28 -10.27 -1.84 -4.67
CA LEU A 28 -9.83 -0.45 -4.72
C LEU A 28 -8.41 -0.37 -5.29
N ASP A 29 -8.22 0.39 -6.37
CA ASP A 29 -6.88 0.67 -6.92
C ASP A 29 -6.31 1.92 -6.26
N ILE A 30 -5.29 1.74 -5.41
CA ILE A 30 -4.66 2.83 -4.65
C ILE A 30 -3.27 3.23 -5.17
N ARG A 31 -2.79 2.63 -6.26
CA ARG A 31 -1.40 2.75 -6.74
C ARG A 31 -1.01 4.15 -7.24
N HIS A 32 -2.01 4.98 -7.49
CA HIS A 32 -1.86 6.34 -7.99
C HIS A 32 -2.55 7.36 -7.08
N MET A 33 -2.94 6.95 -5.87
CA MET A 33 -3.56 7.83 -4.88
C MET A 33 -2.51 8.24 -3.87
N ASP A 34 -2.49 9.52 -3.51
CA ASP A 34 -1.74 9.98 -2.35
C ASP A 34 -2.24 9.22 -1.11
N PRO A 35 -1.37 8.56 -0.33
CA PRO A 35 -1.77 7.79 0.85
C PRO A 35 -2.57 8.62 1.86
N ASP A 36 -2.25 9.91 1.96
CA ASP A 36 -2.92 10.88 2.83
C ASP A 36 -4.35 11.22 2.38
N GLN A 37 -4.70 10.90 1.12
CA GLN A 37 -6.02 11.10 0.54
C GLN A 37 -6.88 9.83 0.51
N ILE A 38 -6.36 8.70 0.98
CA ILE A 38 -7.13 7.46 1.07
C ILE A 38 -8.12 7.60 2.23
N ASP A 39 -9.40 7.75 1.87
CA ASP A 39 -10.49 7.83 2.82
C ASP A 39 -10.57 6.55 3.69
N GLU A 40 -10.53 6.71 5.01
CA GLU A 40 -10.54 5.58 5.94
C GLU A 40 -11.81 4.72 5.82
N ASP A 41 -12.94 5.30 5.41
CA ASP A 41 -14.18 4.55 5.21
C ASP A 41 -14.15 3.73 3.91
N ALA A 42 -13.36 4.12 2.91
CA ALA A 42 -13.05 3.28 1.75
C ALA A 42 -12.21 2.04 2.11
N LEU A 43 -11.39 2.13 3.16
CA LEU A 43 -10.61 1.00 3.70
C LEU A 43 -11.43 0.08 4.60
N LYS A 44 -12.50 0.57 5.24
CA LYS A 44 -13.39 -0.28 6.06
C LYS A 44 -14.23 -1.18 5.16
N ARG A 45 -14.24 -2.48 5.46
CA ARG A 45 -15.05 -3.45 4.72
C ARG A 45 -16.51 -3.11 5.04
N ARG A 46 -17.28 -2.58 4.08
CA ARG A 46 -18.74 -2.49 4.21
C ARG A 46 -19.28 -3.92 4.20
N GLY A 47 -19.54 -4.45 5.40
CA GLY A 47 -20.46 -5.55 5.59
C GLY A 47 -21.88 -5.07 5.39
#